data_AF-A0A966YF87-F1
#
_entry.id   AF-A0A966YF87-F1
#
_cell.length_a   1.000
_cell.length_b   1.000
_cell.length_c   1.000
_cell.angle_alpha   90.00
_cell.angle_beta   90.00
_cell.angle_gamma   90.00
#
_symmetry.space_group_name_H-M   'P 1'
#
loop_
_entity.id
_entity.type
_entity.pdbx_description
1 polymer ?
#
loop_
_entity_poly.entity_id
_entity_poly.type
_entity_poly.pdbx_seq_one_letter_code
_entity_poly.pdbx_strand_id
1 'polypeptide(L)'
;MSIDNRVVVIGTADGTRSIARAKTPAIAPPCCTPGNHGPIADGCGMRRSPCGTKTASLTRRRLSVAWTQGDAVGCSGVCHRLRMKVRIGYALGAVPSLYPRARRELAGLGLVVDDLDRLGFDSLWFPERINSMQLDPIVAMAYVAGRSEHLKFGPAVSVVPGRNPILMAKMLASLDVVSGGRCLPAFGLGIANTAEHQAFQVDRKDRAPWLNEALPLMRRLWEEDVVDHEGDRFSVVGARVLPKPIQQPLEVWLGGQAPSELRRTGRLADGWLA
;
A
#
# COMPACT_ATOMS: atom_id res chain seq x y z
N MET A 1 14.73 2.54 6.80
CA MET A 1 13.64 1.62 6.42
C MET A 1 13.47 1.74 4.91
N SER A 2 13.93 0.73 4.16
CA SER A 2 13.88 0.74 2.69
C SER A 2 12.47 0.37 2.25
N ILE A 3 11.70 1.33 1.73
CA ILE A 3 10.48 1.01 0.96
C ILE A 3 10.97 0.27 -0.28
N ASP A 4 10.83 -1.06 -0.27
CA ASP A 4 11.17 -1.89 -1.41
C ASP A 4 10.26 -1.45 -2.56
N ASN A 5 10.80 -0.82 -3.61
CA ASN A 5 10.07 -0.19 -4.73
C ASN A 5 9.23 -1.22 -5.52
N ARG A 6 8.10 -1.63 -4.94
CA ARG A 6 7.15 -2.59 -5.49
C ARG A 6 5.90 -1.84 -5.89
N VAL A 7 5.58 -1.87 -7.18
CA VAL A 7 4.31 -1.36 -7.70
C VAL A 7 3.41 -2.56 -7.96
N VAL A 8 2.28 -2.63 -7.26
CA VAL A 8 1.22 -3.59 -7.57
C VAL A 8 0.23 -2.87 -8.50
N VAL A 9 0.08 -3.40 -9.71
CA VAL A 9 -0.96 -2.94 -10.63
C VAL A 9 -2.16 -3.86 -10.45
N ILE A 10 -3.27 -3.28 -10.01
CA ILE A 10 -4.52 -4.01 -9.80
C ILE A 10 -5.39 -3.80 -11.03
N GLY A 11 -5.60 -4.86 -11.81
CA GLY A 11 -6.58 -4.87 -12.89
C GLY A 11 -7.95 -5.25 -12.36
N THR A 12 -9.00 -4.54 -12.79
CA THR A 12 -10.39 -4.90 -12.53
C THR A 12 -11.05 -5.43 -13.82
N ALA A 13 -12.01 -6.33 -13.69
CA ALA A 13 -12.71 -6.94 -14.83
C ALA A 13 -13.61 -5.96 -15.60
N ASP A 14 -13.99 -4.82 -14.99
CA ASP A 14 -14.86 -3.80 -15.57
C ASP A 14 -14.15 -2.81 -16.52
N GLY A 15 -12.91 -3.11 -16.93
CA GLY A 15 -12.21 -2.34 -17.97
C GLY A 15 -11.78 -0.93 -17.57
N THR A 16 -12.05 -0.52 -16.32
CA THR A 16 -11.59 0.73 -15.73
C THR A 16 -10.12 0.57 -15.33
N ARG A 17 -9.22 1.03 -16.21
CA ARG A 17 -7.77 1.01 -15.96
C ARG A 17 -7.40 1.91 -14.79
N SER A 18 -7.25 1.37 -13.59
CA SER A 18 -6.54 2.03 -12.48
C SER A 18 -5.02 1.89 -12.69
N ILE A 19 -4.46 2.74 -13.56
CA ILE A 19 -3.01 2.89 -13.70
C ILE A 19 -2.53 3.80 -12.56
N ALA A 20 -1.87 3.23 -11.55
CA ALA A 20 -1.08 4.01 -10.60
C ALA A 20 0.09 4.67 -11.36
N ARG A 21 -0.07 5.91 -11.81
CA ARG A 21 1.06 6.77 -12.18
C ARG A 21 1.71 7.27 -10.90
N ALA A 22 2.83 6.68 -10.52
CA ALA A 22 3.76 7.35 -9.61
C ALA A 22 4.22 8.66 -10.27
N LYS A 23 3.68 9.81 -9.84
CA LYS A 23 4.37 11.09 -10.04
C LYS A 23 5.59 11.04 -9.14
N THR A 24 6.76 10.85 -9.74
CA THR A 24 8.04 11.05 -9.06
C THR A 24 8.03 12.44 -8.44
N PRO A 25 8.14 12.60 -7.11
CA PRO A 25 8.41 13.93 -6.56
C PRO A 25 9.78 14.35 -7.11
N ALA A 26 9.88 15.59 -7.58
CA ALA A 26 11.17 16.19 -7.89
C ALA A 26 11.95 16.28 -6.58
N ILE A 27 12.82 15.31 -6.32
CA ILE A 27 13.81 15.40 -5.25
C ILE A 27 14.79 16.47 -5.70
N ALA A 28 14.66 17.67 -5.14
CA ALA A 28 15.73 18.65 -5.20
C ALA A 28 16.99 17.99 -4.58
N PRO A 29 18.16 18.10 -5.22
CA PRO A 29 19.39 17.57 -4.63
C PRO A 29 19.63 18.23 -3.27
N PRO A 30 20.20 17.52 -2.29
CA PRO A 30 20.49 18.09 -0.98
C PRO A 30 21.46 19.25 -1.17
N CYS A 31 20.96 20.48 -1.03
CA CYS A 31 21.82 21.63 -0.81
C CYS A 31 22.55 21.38 0.52
N CYS A 32 23.88 21.24 0.44
CA CYS A 32 24.76 21.17 1.59
C CYS A 32 24.42 22.29 2.57
N THR A 33 24.00 21.95 3.78
CA THR A 33 23.92 22.90 4.90
C THR A 33 25.34 23.26 5.35
N PRO A 34 25.74 24.53 5.43
CA PRO A 34 27.00 24.91 6.06
C PRO A 34 26.85 24.88 7.58
N GLY A 35 27.70 24.12 8.24
CA GLY A 35 27.88 24.15 9.70
C GLY A 35 28.65 25.39 10.17
N ASN A 36 28.44 25.73 11.44
CA ASN A 36 29.02 26.84 12.21
C ASN A 36 30.53 27.08 11.97
N HIS A 37 30.89 28.27 11.50
CA HIS A 37 32.10 29.01 11.90
C HIS A 37 31.81 30.52 11.91
N GLY A 38 32.36 31.22 12.91
CA GLY A 38 32.12 32.64 13.23
C GLY A 38 32.64 33.67 12.21
N PRO A 39 32.50 34.98 12.50
CA PRO A 39 32.45 36.03 11.50
C PRO A 39 33.84 36.48 11.06
N ILE A 40 34.12 36.46 9.75
CA ILE A 40 35.24 37.19 9.15
C ILE A 40 34.76 37.85 7.85
N ALA A 41 35.23 39.07 7.68
CA ALA A 41 34.80 40.15 6.80
C ALA A 41 35.03 39.93 5.29
N ASP A 42 34.25 40.71 4.54
CA ASP A 42 34.53 41.41 3.28
C ASP A 42 35.28 40.71 2.12
N GLY A 43 34.55 40.59 1.01
CA GLY A 43 35.08 40.91 -0.31
C GLY A 43 35.62 39.75 -1.15
N CYS A 44 34.75 39.07 -1.90
CA CYS A 44 35.14 38.55 -3.21
C CYS A 44 33.91 38.25 -4.08
N GLY A 45 33.77 38.97 -5.20
CA GLY A 45 32.67 38.80 -6.15
C GLY A 45 32.83 37.52 -6.98
N MET A 46 31.75 36.75 -7.13
CA MET A 46 31.64 35.76 -8.19
C MET A 46 30.41 36.01 -9.05
N ARG A 47 30.68 36.07 -10.36
CA ARG A 47 29.74 36.30 -11.46
C ARG A 47 28.81 35.10 -11.61
N ARG A 48 27.55 35.35 -11.92
CA ARG A 48 26.59 34.32 -12.38
C ARG A 48 26.91 33.97 -13.84
N SER A 49 27.20 32.71 -14.14
CA SER A 49 27.25 32.21 -15.52
C SER A 49 25.89 31.64 -15.94
N PRO A 50 25.47 31.76 -17.21
CA PRO A 50 24.15 31.30 -17.66
C PRO A 50 24.15 29.78 -17.89
N CYS A 51 23.07 29.12 -17.45
CA CYS A 51 22.77 27.73 -17.78
C CYS A 51 22.45 27.62 -19.28
N GLY A 52 23.25 26.84 -20.01
CA GLY A 52 23.10 26.64 -21.45
C GLY A 52 21.83 25.87 -21.82
N THR A 53 21.19 26.27 -22.92
CA THR A 53 20.00 25.67 -23.52
C THR A 53 20.35 24.36 -24.24
N LYS A 54 19.56 23.30 -24.04
CA LYS A 54 19.70 22.01 -24.74
C LYS A 54 18.79 21.93 -25.96
N THR A 55 19.34 21.55 -27.11
CA THR A 55 18.57 21.10 -28.30
C THR A 55 18.74 19.59 -28.46
N ALA A 56 17.63 18.87 -28.61
CA ALA A 56 17.62 17.45 -28.96
C ALA A 56 17.05 17.31 -30.37
N SER A 57 17.81 16.69 -31.28
CA SER A 57 17.29 16.27 -32.59
C SER A 57 17.09 14.75 -32.60
N LEU A 58 15.97 14.32 -33.17
CA LEU A 58 15.52 12.93 -33.25
C LEU A 58 15.88 12.35 -34.63
N THR A 59 16.66 11.26 -34.66
CA THR A 59 16.66 10.33 -35.80
C THR A 59 16.65 8.88 -35.33
N ARG A 60 15.95 8.04 -36.09
CA ARG A 60 15.60 6.66 -35.76
C ARG A 60 16.83 5.74 -35.81
N ARG A 61 17.34 5.38 -34.63
CA ARG A 61 18.01 4.13 -34.21
C ARG A 61 19.24 4.48 -33.36
N ARG A 62 19.15 4.08 -32.08
CA ARG A 62 20.14 4.24 -30.98
C ARG A 62 20.34 5.68 -30.45
N LEU A 63 19.88 5.89 -29.22
CA LEU A 63 20.29 7.01 -28.38
C LEU A 63 21.71 6.72 -27.86
N SER A 64 22.72 7.34 -28.47
CA SER A 64 24.04 7.51 -27.86
C SER A 64 24.23 9.00 -27.59
N VAL A 65 24.08 9.40 -26.32
CA VAL A 65 24.49 10.72 -25.86
C VAL A 65 25.99 10.65 -25.59
N ALA A 66 26.78 11.21 -26.49
CA ALA A 66 28.21 11.38 -26.27
C ALA A 66 28.41 12.54 -25.29
N TRP A 67 29.08 12.26 -24.18
CA TRP A 67 29.53 13.29 -23.25
C TRP A 67 30.92 13.74 -23.72
N THR A 68 31.07 15.01 -24.09
CA THR A 68 32.40 15.62 -24.16
C THR A 68 32.90 15.82 -22.74
N GLN A 69 33.98 15.11 -22.43
CA GLN A 69 34.65 15.05 -21.14
C GLN A 69 35.23 16.43 -20.80
N GLY A 70 34.54 17.16 -19.91
CA GLY A 70 35.11 18.29 -19.18
C GLY A 70 35.38 17.82 -17.75
N ASP A 71 36.61 18.00 -17.29
CA ASP A 71 37.12 17.47 -16.03
C ASP A 71 36.24 17.87 -14.83
N ALA A 72 35.48 16.91 -14.32
CA ALA A 72 34.67 17.06 -13.12
C ALA A 72 35.04 15.98 -12.11
N VAL A 73 35.59 16.47 -11.00
CA VAL A 73 35.90 15.83 -9.71
C VAL A 73 35.14 14.51 -9.47
N GLY A 74 35.91 13.45 -9.21
CA GLY A 74 35.43 12.08 -9.06
C GLY A 74 34.29 11.94 -8.06
N CYS A 75 33.10 11.61 -8.58
CA CYS A 75 32.00 11.11 -7.78
C CYS A 75 32.21 9.59 -7.62
N SER A 76 32.82 9.16 -6.53
CA SER A 76 33.03 7.74 -6.18
C SER A 76 31.76 7.02 -5.69
N GLY A 77 30.58 7.57 -5.97
CA GLY A 77 29.30 6.99 -5.58
C GLY A 77 28.91 5.84 -6.51
N VAL A 78 28.83 4.62 -5.97
CA VAL A 78 28.18 3.49 -6.65
C VAL A 78 26.73 3.87 -6.96
N CYS A 79 26.43 4.16 -8.22
CA CYS A 79 25.06 4.39 -8.67
C CYS A 79 24.34 3.03 -8.69
N HIS A 80 23.76 2.63 -7.57
CA HIS A 80 22.90 1.45 -7.51
C HIS A 80 21.71 1.67 -8.44
N ARG A 81 21.70 0.96 -9.58
CA ARG A 81 20.55 0.91 -10.48
C ARG A 81 19.40 0.23 -9.74
N LEU A 82 18.49 1.01 -9.17
CA LEU A 82 17.27 0.50 -8.55
C LEU A 82 16.51 -0.35 -9.58
N ARG A 83 16.47 -1.66 -9.36
CA ARG A 83 15.62 -2.57 -10.16
C ARG A 83 14.21 -2.50 -9.60
N MET A 84 13.32 -1.85 -10.34
CA MET A 84 11.88 -1.87 -10.05
C MET A 84 11.33 -3.28 -10.24
N LYS A 85 10.57 -3.78 -9.27
CA LYS A 85 9.78 -5.02 -9.41
C LYS A 85 8.32 -4.62 -9.61
N VAL A 86 7.74 -5.02 -10.74
CA VAL A 86 6.32 -4.84 -11.03
C VAL A 86 5.61 -6.13 -10.67
N ARG A 87 4.53 -6.03 -9.89
CA ARG A 87 3.64 -7.14 -9.55
C ARG A 87 2.26 -6.90 -10.12
N ILE A 88 1.60 -7.96 -10.55
CA ILE A 88 0.28 -7.92 -11.18
C ILE A 88 -0.73 -8.55 -10.22
N GLY A 89 -1.66 -7.73 -9.75
CA GLY A 89 -2.78 -8.16 -8.92
C GLY A 89 -4.10 -8.14 -9.69
N TYR A 90 -5.02 -9.00 -9.28
CA TYR A 90 -6.39 -9.03 -9.78
C TYR A 90 -7.34 -8.63 -8.67
N ALA A 91 -8.17 -7.61 -8.89
CA ALA A 91 -9.26 -7.29 -7.98
C ALA A 91 -10.55 -7.91 -8.46
N LEU A 92 -11.19 -8.67 -7.58
CA LEU A 92 -12.50 -9.24 -7.85
C LEU A 92 -13.53 -8.11 -7.76
N GLY A 93 -13.82 -7.48 -8.90
CA GLY A 93 -14.78 -6.39 -8.97
C GLY A 93 -16.19 -6.81 -8.55
N ALA A 94 -17.10 -5.84 -8.46
CA ALA A 94 -18.53 -6.07 -8.31
C ALA A 94 -19.10 -6.64 -9.63
N VAL A 95 -18.73 -7.87 -9.99
CA VAL A 95 -19.18 -8.48 -11.24
C VAL A 95 -20.39 -9.36 -10.94
N PRO A 96 -21.64 -8.96 -11.27
CA PRO A 96 -22.83 -9.75 -10.96
C PRO A 96 -22.82 -11.14 -11.61
N SER A 97 -22.10 -11.31 -12.72
CA SER A 97 -21.97 -12.58 -13.44
C SER A 97 -21.04 -13.59 -12.77
N LEU A 98 -20.19 -13.18 -11.82
CA LEU A 98 -19.47 -14.11 -10.94
C LEU A 98 -20.37 -14.61 -9.78
N TYR A 99 -21.56 -14.03 -9.63
CA TYR A 99 -22.52 -14.32 -8.55
C TYR A 99 -23.95 -14.63 -9.07
N PRO A 100 -24.18 -15.61 -9.96
CA PRO A 100 -25.54 -16.04 -10.26
C PRO A 100 -26.08 -16.95 -9.15
N ARG A 101 -27.08 -16.45 -8.39
CA ARG A 101 -27.96 -17.16 -7.44
C ARG A 101 -27.32 -18.38 -6.73
N ALA A 102 -26.54 -18.13 -5.66
CA ALA A 102 -26.42 -18.93 -4.42
C ALA A 102 -26.00 -20.41 -4.46
N ARG A 103 -25.83 -21.09 -5.61
CA ARG A 103 -25.41 -22.50 -5.67
C ARG A 103 -24.13 -22.80 -6.46
N ARG A 104 -23.56 -21.82 -7.18
CA ARG A 104 -22.31 -21.97 -7.95
C ARG A 104 -21.13 -21.11 -7.44
N GLU A 105 -21.26 -20.51 -6.26
CA GLU A 105 -20.37 -19.43 -5.80
C GLU A 105 -19.00 -19.91 -5.29
N LEU A 106 -18.93 -21.04 -4.56
CA LEU A 106 -17.65 -21.63 -4.16
C LEU A 106 -16.88 -22.21 -5.36
N ALA A 107 -17.59 -22.75 -6.34
CA ALA A 107 -16.96 -23.24 -7.57
C ALA A 107 -16.37 -22.07 -8.38
N GLY A 108 -17.06 -20.93 -8.45
CA GLY A 108 -16.59 -19.74 -9.16
C GLY A 108 -15.31 -19.14 -8.56
N LEU A 109 -15.28 -18.92 -7.24
CA LEU A 109 -14.07 -18.40 -6.59
C LEU A 109 -12.90 -19.38 -6.69
N GLY A 110 -13.17 -20.68 -6.53
CA GLY A 110 -12.15 -21.72 -6.69
C GLY A 110 -11.49 -21.70 -8.06
N LEU A 111 -12.31 -21.61 -9.13
CA LEU A 111 -11.80 -21.51 -10.50
C LEU A 111 -10.95 -20.26 -10.71
N VAL A 112 -11.39 -19.11 -10.19
CA VAL A 112 -10.61 -17.87 -10.29
C VAL A 112 -9.26 -18.00 -9.59
N VAL A 113 -9.23 -18.58 -8.38
CA VAL A 113 -7.97 -18.81 -7.65
C VAL A 113 -7.04 -19.72 -8.46
N ASP A 114 -7.55 -20.84 -8.96
CA ASP A 114 -6.75 -21.81 -9.72
C ASP A 114 -6.21 -21.20 -11.02
N ASP A 115 -7.02 -20.43 -11.74
CA ASP A 115 -6.60 -19.76 -12.97
C ASP A 115 -5.57 -18.67 -12.70
N LEU A 116 -5.73 -17.87 -11.64
CA LEU A 116 -4.77 -16.83 -11.28
C LEU A 116 -3.42 -17.44 -10.86
N ASP A 117 -3.42 -18.54 -10.10
CA ASP A 117 -2.20 -19.30 -9.77
C ASP A 117 -1.52 -19.83 -11.04
N ARG A 118 -2.29 -20.50 -11.91
CA ARG A 118 -1.79 -21.08 -13.17
C ARG A 118 -1.21 -20.02 -14.12
N LEU A 119 -1.79 -18.81 -14.12
CA LEU A 119 -1.34 -17.70 -14.95
C LEU A 119 -0.22 -16.86 -14.30
N GLY A 120 0.15 -17.16 -13.05
CA GLY A 120 1.25 -16.50 -12.35
C GLY A 120 0.94 -15.08 -11.88
N PHE A 121 -0.31 -14.81 -11.49
CA PHE A 121 -0.66 -13.54 -10.83
C PHE A 121 -0.05 -13.47 -9.43
N ASP A 122 0.37 -12.28 -9.00
CA ASP A 122 1.01 -12.09 -7.70
C ASP A 122 -0.01 -12.01 -6.55
N SER A 123 -1.20 -11.47 -6.81
CA SER A 123 -2.17 -11.19 -5.75
C SER A 123 -3.63 -11.15 -6.19
N LEU A 124 -4.53 -11.51 -5.28
CA LEU A 124 -5.98 -11.41 -5.41
C LEU A 124 -6.58 -10.48 -4.36
N TRP A 125 -7.44 -9.55 -4.78
CA TRP A 125 -7.96 -8.49 -3.93
C TRP A 125 -9.49 -8.50 -3.83
N PHE A 126 -10.02 -8.37 -2.61
CA PHE A 126 -11.46 -8.48 -2.30
C PHE A 126 -12.06 -7.17 -1.81
N PRO A 127 -12.97 -6.53 -2.56
CA PRO A 127 -13.62 -5.31 -2.10
C PRO A 127 -14.55 -5.62 -0.93
N GLU A 128 -14.55 -4.74 0.06
CA GLU A 128 -15.50 -4.82 1.16
C GLU A 128 -16.73 -3.96 0.86
N ARG A 129 -17.89 -4.61 0.71
CA ARG A 129 -19.17 -3.97 0.32
C ARG A 129 -20.32 -4.65 1.03
N ILE A 130 -20.93 -3.95 2.00
CA ILE A 130 -21.96 -4.53 2.88
C ILE A 130 -23.26 -4.79 2.11
N ASN A 131 -23.61 -3.93 1.17
CA ASN A 131 -24.89 -3.96 0.48
C ASN A 131 -24.79 -4.63 -0.90
N SER A 132 -23.95 -5.67 -1.02
CA SER A 132 -23.63 -6.30 -2.30
C SER A 132 -23.50 -7.82 -2.17
N MET A 133 -23.41 -8.53 -3.29
CA MET A 133 -23.28 -10.00 -3.31
C MET A 133 -21.87 -10.50 -3.04
N GLN A 134 -20.89 -9.59 -2.91
CA GLN A 134 -19.51 -9.95 -2.65
C GLN A 134 -19.38 -10.57 -1.26
N LEU A 135 -18.49 -11.55 -1.17
CA LEU A 135 -18.15 -12.18 0.10
C LEU A 135 -17.47 -11.18 1.02
N ASP A 136 -17.63 -11.39 2.33
CA ASP A 136 -16.77 -10.74 3.32
C ASP A 136 -15.30 -11.03 2.98
N PRO A 137 -14.43 -10.00 2.96
CA PRO A 137 -13.05 -10.17 2.51
C PRO A 137 -12.25 -11.10 3.42
N ILE A 138 -12.45 -11.09 4.74
CA ILE A 138 -11.72 -11.96 5.67
C ILE A 138 -12.09 -13.43 5.41
N VAL A 139 -13.38 -13.70 5.18
CA VAL A 139 -13.87 -15.03 4.82
C VAL A 139 -13.33 -15.48 3.45
N ALA A 140 -13.37 -14.61 2.44
CA ALA A 140 -12.85 -14.92 1.11
C ALA A 140 -11.33 -15.18 1.14
N MET A 141 -10.58 -14.38 1.89
CA MET A 141 -9.14 -14.55 2.09
C MET A 141 -8.82 -15.89 2.78
N ALA A 142 -9.62 -16.31 3.78
CA ALA A 142 -9.44 -17.62 4.42
C ALA A 142 -9.62 -18.78 3.42
N TYR A 143 -10.58 -18.66 2.50
CA TYR A 143 -10.77 -19.63 1.42
C TYR A 143 -9.54 -19.70 0.49
N VAL A 144 -9.01 -18.54 0.06
CA VAL A 144 -7.80 -18.48 -0.78
C VAL A 144 -6.58 -19.07 -0.05
N ALA A 145 -6.43 -18.76 1.24
CA ALA A 145 -5.31 -19.26 2.05
C ALA A 145 -5.23 -20.79 2.06
N GLY A 146 -6.38 -21.47 2.12
CA GLY A 146 -6.46 -22.94 2.11
C GLY A 146 -6.45 -23.58 0.71
N ARG A 147 -6.64 -22.79 -0.36
CA ARG A 147 -6.72 -23.31 -1.74
C ARG A 147 -5.44 -23.11 -2.54
N SER A 148 -4.76 -21.99 -2.34
CA SER A 148 -3.55 -21.61 -3.06
C SER A 148 -2.34 -21.64 -2.13
N GLU A 149 -1.17 -22.01 -2.65
CA GLU A 149 0.12 -21.95 -1.95
C GLU A 149 0.96 -20.71 -2.32
N HIS A 150 0.56 -19.95 -3.36
CA HIS A 150 1.41 -18.91 -3.95
C HIS A 150 0.77 -17.53 -3.95
N LEU A 151 -0.53 -17.43 -4.28
CA LEU A 151 -1.21 -16.14 -4.38
C LEU A 151 -1.18 -15.39 -3.06
N LYS A 152 -0.70 -14.14 -3.10
CA LYS A 152 -0.98 -13.20 -2.03
C LYS A 152 -2.43 -12.74 -2.10
N PHE A 153 -2.98 -12.31 -0.98
CA PHE A 153 -4.35 -11.85 -0.96
C PHE A 153 -4.58 -10.76 0.06
N GLY A 154 -5.51 -9.86 -0.24
CA GLY A 154 -5.83 -8.74 0.62
C GLY A 154 -7.24 -8.20 0.36
N PRO A 155 -7.80 -7.43 1.30
CA PRO A 155 -9.00 -6.66 1.01
C PRO A 155 -8.66 -5.45 0.10
N ALA A 156 -9.62 -4.91 -0.63
CA ALA A 156 -9.48 -3.71 -1.45
C ALA A 156 -10.63 -2.71 -1.20
N VAL A 157 -10.74 -2.08 -0.03
CA VAL A 157 -9.94 -2.20 1.20
C VAL A 157 -10.87 -2.58 2.35
N SER A 158 -10.34 -3.02 3.49
CA SER A 158 -11.19 -3.29 4.65
C SER A 158 -11.51 -2.01 5.43
N VAL A 159 -12.75 -1.90 5.87
CA VAL A 159 -13.27 -0.72 6.57
C VAL A 159 -13.03 -0.86 8.08
N VAL A 160 -12.07 -0.13 8.62
CA VAL A 160 -11.72 -0.22 10.06
C VAL A 160 -12.66 0.54 11.00
N PRO A 161 -13.17 1.75 10.67
CA PRO A 161 -14.03 2.50 11.58
C PRO A 161 -15.24 1.68 12.01
N GLY A 162 -15.48 1.60 13.32
CA GLY A 162 -16.59 0.82 13.90
C GLY A 162 -16.26 -0.64 14.20
N ARG A 163 -15.02 -1.09 13.95
CA ARG A 163 -14.57 -2.44 14.29
C ARG A 163 -13.64 -2.46 15.50
N ASN A 164 -13.59 -3.61 16.16
CA ASN A 164 -12.61 -3.87 17.20
C ASN A 164 -11.23 -4.15 16.56
N PRO A 165 -10.21 -3.29 16.76
CA PRO A 165 -8.89 -3.45 16.15
C PRO A 165 -8.14 -4.66 16.70
N ILE A 166 -8.41 -5.09 17.94
CA ILE A 166 -7.76 -6.25 18.56
C ILE A 166 -8.22 -7.54 17.87
N LEU A 167 -9.54 -7.67 17.63
CA LEU A 167 -10.09 -8.81 16.89
C LEU A 167 -9.61 -8.80 15.43
N MET A 168 -9.55 -7.63 14.80
CA MET A 168 -9.01 -7.48 13.45
C MET A 168 -7.53 -7.90 13.37
N ALA A 169 -6.72 -7.46 14.34
CA ALA A 169 -5.31 -7.86 14.45
C ALA A 169 -5.16 -9.38 14.58
N LYS A 170 -5.99 -10.02 15.42
CA LYS A 170 -6.01 -11.48 15.60
C LYS A 170 -6.41 -12.22 14.32
N MET A 171 -7.43 -11.77 13.60
CA MET A 171 -7.86 -12.38 12.34
C MET A 171 -6.76 -12.30 11.29
N LEU A 172 -6.16 -11.13 11.10
CA LEU A 172 -5.11 -10.91 10.10
C LEU A 172 -3.81 -11.66 10.44
N ALA A 173 -3.41 -11.70 11.71
CA ALA A 173 -2.25 -12.49 12.15
C ALA A 173 -2.48 -13.98 11.93
N SER A 174 -3.69 -14.47 12.21
CA SER A 174 -4.04 -15.88 11.97
C SER A 174 -4.07 -16.22 10.48
N LEU A 175 -4.60 -15.32 9.64
CA LEU A 175 -4.56 -15.44 8.18
C LEU A 175 -3.13 -15.44 7.64
N ASP A 176 -2.25 -14.60 8.20
CA ASP A 176 -0.85 -14.58 7.82
C ASP A 176 -0.15 -15.91 8.14
N VAL A 177 -0.39 -16.47 9.32
CA VAL A 177 0.15 -17.77 9.71
C VAL A 177 -0.37 -18.90 8.83
N VAL A 178 -1.69 -19.03 8.67
CA VAL A 178 -2.28 -20.14 7.91
C VAL A 178 -1.92 -20.08 6.42
N SER A 179 -1.63 -18.88 5.90
CA SER A 179 -1.22 -18.71 4.51
C SER A 179 0.29 -18.77 4.29
N GLY A 180 1.11 -18.86 5.34
CA GLY A 180 2.57 -18.84 5.19
C GLY A 180 3.14 -17.47 4.78
N GLY A 181 2.55 -16.37 5.27
CA GLY A 181 3.07 -15.02 5.01
C GLY A 181 2.54 -14.34 3.74
N ARG A 182 1.33 -14.72 3.28
CA ARG A 182 0.73 -14.23 2.03
C ARG A 182 -0.37 -13.18 2.24
N CYS A 183 -0.69 -12.85 3.48
CA CYS A 183 -1.69 -11.85 3.81
C CYS A 183 -1.18 -10.43 3.50
N LEU A 184 -1.99 -9.63 2.81
CA LEU A 184 -1.73 -8.21 2.54
C LEU A 184 -2.86 -7.38 3.16
N PRO A 185 -2.77 -7.02 4.46
CA PRO A 185 -3.75 -6.14 5.08
C PRO A 185 -3.84 -4.80 4.34
N ALA A 186 -5.04 -4.42 3.94
CA ALA A 186 -5.30 -3.10 3.39
C ALA A 186 -6.52 -2.47 4.06
N PHE A 187 -6.40 -1.20 4.44
CA PHE A 187 -7.46 -0.52 5.18
C PHE A 187 -7.88 0.78 4.51
N GLY A 188 -9.11 1.20 4.79
CA GLY A 188 -9.61 2.51 4.39
C GLY A 188 -10.77 2.97 5.22
N LEU A 189 -11.34 4.11 4.80
CA LEU A 189 -12.47 4.73 5.48
C LEU A 189 -13.82 4.20 4.99
N GLY A 190 -13.84 3.35 3.97
CA GLY A 190 -15.06 2.91 3.30
C GLY A 190 -15.48 3.85 2.17
N ILE A 191 -16.42 3.38 1.34
CA ILE A 191 -16.93 4.17 0.23
C ILE A 191 -17.86 5.27 0.72
N ALA A 192 -17.84 6.42 0.04
CA ALA A 192 -18.65 7.60 0.38
C ALA A 192 -20.15 7.41 0.06
N ASN A 193 -20.77 6.41 0.69
CA ASN A 193 -22.19 6.08 0.61
C ASN A 193 -22.75 6.03 2.04
N THR A 194 -23.88 6.71 2.27
CA THR A 194 -24.45 6.86 3.61
C THR A 194 -24.86 5.53 4.22
N ALA A 195 -25.53 4.66 3.47
CA ALA A 195 -25.99 3.37 3.97
C ALA A 195 -24.80 2.45 4.32
N GLU A 196 -23.77 2.45 3.48
CA GLU A 196 -22.53 1.70 3.74
C GLU A 196 -21.82 2.24 4.98
N HIS A 197 -21.68 3.56 5.15
CA HIS A 197 -21.08 4.13 6.35
C HIS A 197 -21.89 3.83 7.62
N GLN A 198 -23.22 3.92 7.55
CA GLN A 198 -24.12 3.65 8.68
C GLN A 198 -24.07 2.20 9.13
N ALA A 199 -23.78 1.25 8.24
CA ALA A 199 -23.60 -0.16 8.61
C ALA A 199 -22.47 -0.37 9.62
N PHE A 200 -21.48 0.52 9.66
CA PHE A 200 -20.38 0.50 10.63
C PHE A 200 -20.64 1.35 11.87
N GLN A 201 -21.79 2.03 11.96
CA GLN A 201 -22.19 2.82 13.12
C GLN A 201 -21.18 3.90 13.55
N VAL A 202 -20.39 4.42 12.58
CA VAL A 202 -19.45 5.53 12.81
C VAL A 202 -19.72 6.64 11.82
N ASP A 203 -20.03 7.82 12.38
CA ASP A 203 -20.25 9.06 11.65
C ASP A 203 -19.09 9.39 10.72
N ARG A 204 -19.41 9.85 9.51
CA ARG A 204 -18.42 10.16 8.45
C ARG A 204 -17.24 11.00 8.94
N LYS A 205 -17.49 11.99 9.80
CA LYS A 205 -16.46 12.90 10.35
C LYS A 205 -15.48 12.20 11.30
N ASP A 206 -15.92 11.15 11.99
CA ASP A 206 -15.14 10.44 13.00
C ASP A 206 -14.31 9.29 12.41
N ARG A 207 -14.63 8.82 11.20
CA ARG A 207 -13.97 7.66 10.57
C ARG A 207 -12.45 7.79 10.45
N ALA A 208 -11.97 8.98 10.11
CA ALA A 208 -10.55 9.25 9.96
C ALA A 208 -9.77 9.14 11.29
N PRO A 209 -10.20 9.80 12.39
CA PRO A 209 -9.65 9.56 13.73
C PRO A 209 -9.64 8.08 14.14
N TRP A 210 -10.73 7.35 13.90
CA TRP A 210 -10.81 5.92 14.23
C TRP A 210 -9.70 5.10 13.57
N LEU A 211 -9.51 5.23 12.25
CA LEU A 211 -8.44 4.52 11.54
C LEU A 211 -7.04 4.96 12.01
N ASN A 212 -6.87 6.26 12.32
CA ASN A 212 -5.58 6.80 12.76
C ASN A 212 -5.12 6.24 14.11
N GLU A 213 -6.05 5.85 14.98
CA GLU A 213 -5.75 5.23 16.28
C GLU A 213 -5.66 3.70 16.17
N ALA A 214 -6.61 3.09 15.46
CA ALA A 214 -6.70 1.65 15.29
C ALA A 214 -5.46 1.04 14.62
N LEU A 215 -4.93 1.68 13.56
CA LEU A 215 -3.83 1.09 12.80
C LEU A 215 -2.50 1.02 13.60
N PRO A 216 -2.03 2.10 14.26
CA PRO A 216 -0.91 2.01 15.18
C PRO A 216 -1.11 0.96 16.27
N LEU A 217 -2.32 0.87 16.85
CA LEU A 217 -2.64 -0.14 17.85
C LEU A 217 -2.51 -1.56 17.30
N MET A 218 -3.03 -1.84 16.09
CA MET A 218 -2.88 -3.15 15.44
C MET A 218 -1.41 -3.51 15.19
N ARG A 219 -0.57 -2.55 14.74
CA ARG A 219 0.87 -2.78 14.55
C ARG A 219 1.55 -3.18 15.86
N ARG A 220 1.29 -2.44 16.94
CA ARG A 220 1.80 -2.78 18.28
C ARG A 220 1.37 -4.18 18.71
N LEU A 221 0.10 -4.56 18.47
CA LEU A 221 -0.40 -5.89 18.80
C LEU A 221 0.29 -7.02 18.02
N TRP A 222 0.78 -6.76 16.80
CA TRP A 222 1.53 -7.73 16.01
C TRP A 222 3.01 -7.82 16.41
N GLU A 223 3.59 -6.76 16.99
CA GLU A 223 5.03 -6.67 17.28
C GLU A 223 5.35 -6.89 18.76
N GLU A 224 4.53 -6.36 19.68
CA GLU A 224 4.74 -6.40 21.13
C GLU A 224 4.06 -7.63 21.76
N ASP A 225 4.68 -8.24 22.78
CA ASP A 225 4.09 -9.39 23.50
C ASP A 225 2.85 -9.02 24.31
N VAL A 226 2.82 -7.80 24.85
CA VAL A 226 1.75 -7.23 25.66
C VAL A 226 1.61 -5.76 25.30
N VAL A 227 0.37 -5.31 25.09
CA VAL A 227 0.05 -3.94 24.72
C VAL A 227 -0.91 -3.34 25.74
N ASP A 228 -0.46 -2.26 26.37
CA ASP A 228 -1.34 -1.29 27.01
C ASP A 228 -1.58 -0.13 26.04
N HIS A 229 -2.82 0.34 25.96
CA HIS A 229 -3.21 1.47 25.13
C HIS A 229 -4.35 2.24 25.78
N GLU A 230 -4.17 3.55 25.88
CA GLU A 230 -5.18 4.51 26.34
C GLU A 230 -5.30 5.57 25.23
N GLY A 231 -6.42 5.55 24.51
CA GLY A 231 -6.71 6.46 23.41
C GLY A 231 -8.15 6.95 23.44
N ASP A 232 -8.48 7.88 22.53
CA ASP A 232 -9.81 8.49 22.48
C ASP A 232 -10.90 7.46 22.11
N ARG A 233 -10.54 6.41 21.35
CA ARG A 233 -11.48 5.43 20.80
C ARG A 233 -11.30 4.03 21.36
N PHE A 234 -10.10 3.68 21.80
CA PHE A 234 -9.78 2.38 22.36
C PHE A 234 -8.99 2.54 23.65
N SER A 235 -9.44 1.83 24.70
CA SER A 235 -8.66 1.63 25.92
C SER A 235 -8.56 0.13 26.18
N VAL A 236 -7.34 -0.36 26.39
CA VAL A 236 -7.06 -1.75 26.74
C VAL A 236 -5.80 -1.86 27.57
N VAL A 237 -5.83 -2.75 28.54
CA VAL A 237 -4.70 -3.08 29.43
C VAL A 237 -4.38 -4.56 29.29
N GLY A 238 -3.11 -4.89 29.12
CA GLY A 238 -2.61 -6.25 29.03
C GLY A 238 -3.03 -6.98 27.76
N ALA A 239 -3.34 -6.28 26.67
CA ALA A 239 -3.80 -6.91 25.44
C ALA A 239 -2.71 -7.76 24.81
N ARG A 240 -3.07 -8.97 24.37
CA ARG A 240 -2.17 -9.89 23.64
C ARG A 240 -2.87 -10.41 22.40
N VAL A 241 -2.17 -10.35 21.27
CA VAL A 241 -2.58 -11.04 20.04
C VAL A 241 -1.56 -12.13 19.75
N LEU A 242 -2.04 -13.37 19.71
CA LEU A 242 -1.29 -14.56 19.31
C LEU A 242 -2.13 -15.37 18.31
N PRO A 243 -1.54 -16.08 17.32
CA PRO A 243 -0.11 -16.08 17.02
C PRO A 243 0.35 -14.71 16.50
N LYS A 244 1.67 -14.45 16.52
CA LYS A 244 2.24 -13.32 15.80
C LYS A 244 2.26 -13.62 14.29
N PRO A 245 2.14 -12.61 13.41
CA PRO A 245 2.31 -12.81 11.98
C PRO A 245 3.70 -13.41 11.66
N ILE A 246 3.76 -14.20 10.59
CA ILE A 246 5.02 -14.69 10.00
C ILE A 246 5.78 -13.52 9.39
N GLN A 247 5.07 -12.62 8.72
CA GLN A 247 5.66 -11.40 8.17
C GLN A 247 6.02 -10.42 9.30
N GLN A 248 7.29 -10.00 9.37
CA GLN A 248 7.78 -9.02 10.33
C GLN A 248 8.61 -7.92 9.61
N PRO A 249 8.08 -6.69 9.48
CA PRO A 249 6.73 -6.27 9.85
C PRO A 249 5.66 -6.86 8.91
N LEU A 250 4.42 -6.97 9.38
CA LEU A 250 3.27 -7.26 8.52
C LEU A 250 2.97 -6.02 7.67
N GLU A 251 3.12 -6.14 6.35
CA GLU A 251 3.03 -5.03 5.40
C GLU A 251 1.59 -4.50 5.30
N VAL A 252 1.35 -3.26 5.71
CA VAL A 252 0.01 -2.65 5.69
C VAL A 252 -0.15 -1.66 4.55
N TRP A 253 -1.27 -1.77 3.85
CA TRP A 253 -1.66 -0.91 2.75
C TRP A 253 -2.80 0.02 3.17
N LEU A 254 -2.82 1.24 2.64
CA LEU A 254 -3.96 2.14 2.82
C LEU A 254 -4.57 2.52 1.47
N GLY A 255 -5.90 2.51 1.42
CA GLY A 255 -6.69 2.96 0.29
C GLY A 255 -7.12 4.42 0.44
N GLY A 256 -7.26 5.12 -0.68
CA GLY A 256 -7.84 6.46 -0.73
C GLY A 256 -7.14 7.39 -1.72
N GLN A 257 -7.86 8.39 -2.19
CA GLN A 257 -7.41 9.34 -3.23
C GLN A 257 -7.40 10.79 -2.75
N ALA A 258 -8.09 11.10 -1.66
CA ALA A 258 -8.14 12.46 -1.15
C ALA A 258 -6.74 12.88 -0.63
N PRO A 259 -6.35 14.16 -0.74
CA PRO A 259 -5.06 14.62 -0.24
C PRO A 259 -4.81 14.27 1.25
N SER A 260 -5.86 14.23 2.07
CA SER A 260 -5.78 13.79 3.47
C SER A 260 -5.49 12.29 3.62
N GLU A 261 -6.01 11.46 2.73
CA GLU A 261 -5.80 10.00 2.71
C GLU A 261 -4.40 9.66 2.22
N LEU A 262 -3.91 10.37 1.20
CA LEU A 262 -2.53 10.23 0.72
C LEU A 262 -1.51 10.65 1.79
N ARG A 263 -1.77 11.75 2.51
CA ARG A 263 -0.94 12.14 3.67
C ARG A 263 -0.95 11.09 4.78
N ARG A 264 -2.11 10.49 5.07
CA ARG A 264 -2.19 9.38 6.04
C ARG A 264 -1.38 8.18 5.58
N THR A 265 -1.51 7.81 4.30
CA THR A 265 -0.78 6.70 3.68
C THR A 265 0.71 6.87 3.84
N GLY A 266 1.26 8.04 3.49
CA GLY A 266 2.69 8.32 3.65
C GLY A 266 3.20 8.32 5.09
N ARG A 267 2.31 8.40 6.10
CA ARG A 267 2.68 8.36 7.52
C ARG A 267 2.55 6.97 8.15
N LEU A 268 1.57 6.18 7.74
CA LEU A 268 1.15 4.96 8.46
C LEU A 268 1.26 3.66 7.66
N ALA A 269 1.36 3.74 6.33
CA ALA A 269 1.28 2.59 5.45
C ALA A 269 2.62 2.27 4.79
N ASP A 270 2.80 1.00 4.44
CA ASP A 270 3.91 0.49 3.63
C ASP A 270 3.55 0.47 2.14
N GLY A 271 2.25 0.49 1.81
CA GLY A 271 1.71 0.52 0.46
C GLY A 271 0.47 1.39 0.31
N TRP A 272 0.14 1.70 -0.94
CA TRP A 272 -1.02 2.51 -1.32
C TRP A 272 -1.89 1.77 -2.34
N LEU A 273 -3.20 1.76 -2.13
CA LEU A 273 -4.18 1.20 -3.04
C LEU A 273 -5.07 2.32 -3.61
N ALA A 274 -5.12 2.42 -4.93
CA ALA A 274 -5.79 3.49 -5.64
C ALA A 274 -7.31 3.27 -5.75
#